data_AF-A0A354FR46-F1
#
_entry.id   AF-A0A354FR46-F1
#
_cell.length_a   1.000
_cell.length_b   1.000
_cell.length_c   1.000
_cell.angle_alpha   90.00
_cell.angle_beta   90.00
_cell.angle_gamma   90.00
#
_symmetry.space_group_name_H-M   'P 1'
#
loop_
_entity.id
_entity.type
_entity.pdbx_description
1 polymer ?
#
loop_
_entity_poly.entity_id
_entity_poly.type
_entity_poly.pdbx_seq_one_letter_code
_entity_poly.pdbx_strand_id
1 'polypeptide(L)'
;NTPDMIIRRSDGSFVFHFVNVVDDLTMGITHAIRGEDHLMNTPKHLQLFEAFGAPPPEYAHIPLILNGDGSKMSKRDEGAALGDYPKQGFLPGAVVNFLA
;
A
#
# COMPACT_ATOMS: atom_id res chain seq x y z
N ASN A 1 1.29 4.17 -24.51
CA ASN A 1 0.07 4.99 -24.55
C ASN A 1 -0.76 4.62 -23.33
N THR A 2 -0.53 5.30 -22.20
CA THR A 2 -1.25 5.01 -20.94
C THR A 2 -2.55 5.80 -20.97
N PRO A 3 -3.72 5.19 -20.78
CA PRO A 3 -4.99 5.91 -20.78
C PRO A 3 -5.04 6.93 -19.64
N ASP A 4 -5.75 8.04 -19.87
CA ASP A 4 -5.93 9.10 -18.89
C ASP A 4 -6.59 8.56 -17.61
N MET A 5 -6.05 8.97 -16.46
CA MET A 5 -6.54 8.53 -15.16
C MET A 5 -7.73 9.39 -14.70
N ILE A 6 -8.79 8.72 -14.25
CA ILE A 6 -9.90 9.38 -13.55
C ILE A 6 -9.39 9.92 -12.20
N ILE A 7 -9.64 11.19 -11.91
CA ILE A 7 -9.31 11.83 -10.62
C ILE A 7 -10.51 11.86 -9.68
N ARG A 8 -11.67 12.25 -10.20
CA ARG A 8 -12.93 12.38 -9.47
C ARG A 8 -14.01 11.56 -10.17
N ARG A 9 -14.73 10.76 -9.40
CA ARG A 9 -15.87 9.96 -9.87
C ARG A 9 -17.12 10.83 -10.04
N SER A 10 -18.10 10.31 -10.77
CA SER A 10 -19.39 10.99 -11.00
C SER A 10 -20.20 11.21 -9.72
N ASP A 11 -20.02 10.35 -8.71
CA ASP A 11 -20.62 10.51 -7.37
C ASP A 11 -19.94 11.61 -6.53
N GLY A 12 -18.92 12.28 -7.08
CA GLY A 12 -18.19 13.36 -6.43
C GLY A 12 -16.99 12.91 -5.60
N SER A 13 -16.81 11.61 -5.35
CA SER A 13 -15.67 11.06 -4.61
C SER A 13 -14.36 11.09 -5.42
N PHE A 14 -13.22 11.21 -4.75
CA PHE A 14 -11.91 11.11 -5.39
C PHE A 14 -11.40 9.66 -5.42
N VAL A 15 -10.60 9.32 -6.43
CA VAL A 15 -9.98 7.99 -6.51
C VAL A 15 -8.79 7.89 -5.56
N PHE A 16 -8.46 6.66 -5.17
CA PHE A 16 -7.34 6.33 -4.30
C PHE A 16 -6.02 7.01 -4.72
N HIS A 17 -5.66 6.96 -6.01
CA HIS A 17 -4.40 7.53 -6.50
C HIS A 17 -4.28 9.03 -6.24
N PHE A 18 -5.38 9.77 -6.42
CA PHE A 18 -5.39 11.20 -6.20
C PHE A 18 -5.29 11.55 -4.71
N VAL A 19 -6.15 10.94 -3.88
CA VAL A 19 -6.16 11.24 -2.44
C VAL A 19 -4.84 10.84 -1.79
N ASN A 20 -4.26 9.69 -2.17
CA ASN A 20 -2.99 9.26 -1.60
C ASN A 20 -1.84 10.23 -1.93
N VAL A 21 -1.74 10.73 -3.17
CA VAL A 21 -0.71 11.73 -3.50
C VAL A 21 -0.95 13.07 -2.80
N VAL A 22 -2.19 13.53 -2.72
CA VAL A 22 -2.52 14.77 -1.99
C VAL A 22 -2.17 14.63 -0.51
N ASP A 23 -2.49 13.49 0.12
CA ASP A 23 -2.15 13.22 1.52
C ASP A 23 -0.64 13.14 1.70
N ASP A 24 0.08 12.37 0.86
CA ASP A 24 1.54 12.27 0.94
C ASP A 24 2.22 13.64 0.83
N LEU A 25 1.73 14.49 -0.09
CA LEU A 25 2.24 15.85 -0.29
C LEU A 25 1.94 16.76 0.92
N THR A 26 0.68 16.80 1.37
CA THR A 26 0.24 17.72 2.43
C THR A 26 0.72 17.31 3.82
N MET A 27 0.99 16.02 4.03
CA MET A 27 1.56 15.49 5.27
C MET A 27 3.09 15.48 5.25
N GLY A 28 3.74 15.85 4.14
CA GLY A 28 5.20 15.92 4.04
C GLY A 28 5.87 14.55 4.14
N ILE A 29 5.27 13.52 3.54
CA ILE A 29 5.84 12.17 3.50
C ILE A 29 7.14 12.19 2.71
N THR A 30 8.22 11.68 3.31
CA THR A 30 9.54 11.62 2.68
C THR A 30 9.85 10.24 2.10
N HIS A 31 9.35 9.18 2.73
CA HIS A 31 9.53 7.79 2.33
C HIS A 31 8.18 7.07 2.38
N ALA A 32 7.77 6.49 1.26
CA ALA A 32 6.57 5.69 1.14
C ALA A 32 6.94 4.20 1.05
N ILE A 33 6.96 3.54 2.21
CA ILE A 33 7.22 2.11 2.35
C ILE A 33 5.88 1.37 2.33
N ARG A 34 5.66 0.54 1.30
CA ARG A 34 4.36 -0.14 1.06
C ARG A 34 4.53 -1.50 0.40
N GLY A 35 3.47 -2.29 0.30
CA GLY A 35 3.51 -3.59 -0.39
C GLY A 35 3.80 -3.48 -1.89
N GLU A 36 4.47 -4.48 -2.47
CA GLU A 36 4.79 -4.55 -3.91
C GLU A 36 3.55 -4.61 -4.81
N ASP A 37 2.38 -4.92 -4.27
CA ASP A 37 1.11 -4.79 -4.99
C ASP A 37 0.77 -3.35 -5.38
N HIS A 38 1.43 -2.36 -4.76
CA HIS A 38 1.38 -0.97 -5.18
C HIS A 38 2.44 -0.57 -6.22
N LEU A 39 3.33 -1.47 -6.64
CA LEU A 39 4.42 -1.13 -7.57
C LEU A 39 3.89 -0.53 -8.87
N MET A 40 2.85 -1.14 -9.45
CA MET A 40 2.20 -0.67 -10.69
C MET A 40 1.40 0.63 -10.53
N ASN A 41 1.14 1.07 -9.30
CA ASN A 41 0.50 2.35 -9.01
C ASN A 41 1.50 3.50 -8.99
N THR A 42 2.78 3.22 -8.76
CA THR A 42 3.85 4.24 -8.63
C THR A 42 3.92 5.17 -9.85
N PRO A 43 3.91 4.70 -11.10
CA PRO A 43 3.95 5.61 -12.26
C PRO A 43 2.79 6.61 -12.29
N LYS A 44 1.58 6.21 -11.85
CA LYS A 44 0.42 7.11 -11.77
C LYS A 44 0.60 8.17 -10.68
N HIS A 45 1.20 7.80 -9.56
CA HIS A 45 1.45 8.72 -8.45
C HIS A 45 2.53 9.73 -8.85
N LEU A 46 3.58 9.29 -9.55
CA LEU A 46 4.64 10.17 -10.07
C LEU A 46 4.08 11.23 -11.03
N GLN A 47 3.17 10.84 -11.94
CA GLN A 47 2.50 11.81 -12.84
C GLN A 47 1.68 12.86 -12.07
N LEU A 48 1.08 12.49 -10.94
CA LEU A 48 0.36 13.45 -10.09
C LEU A 48 1.31 14.41 -9.38
N PHE A 49 2.42 13.90 -8.80
CA PHE A 49 3.46 14.74 -8.20
C PHE A 49 4.05 15.73 -9.22
N GLU A 50 4.33 15.27 -10.44
CA GLU A 50 4.77 16.10 -11.56
C GLU A 50 3.74 17.19 -11.87
N ALA A 51 2.44 16.85 -11.96
CA ALA A 51 1.36 17.81 -12.20
C ALA A 51 1.21 18.85 -11.07
N PHE A 52 1.50 18.47 -9.83
CA PHE A 52 1.53 19.40 -8.68
C PHE A 52 2.82 20.22 -8.59
N GLY A 53 3.83 19.93 -9.43
CA GLY A 53 5.13 20.60 -9.36
C GLY A 53 5.91 20.30 -8.07
N ALA A 54 5.68 19.14 -7.47
CA ALA A 54 6.26 18.75 -6.19
C ALA A 54 7.13 17.48 -6.34
N PRO A 55 8.21 17.35 -5.55
CA PRO A 55 8.99 16.13 -5.55
C PRO A 55 8.20 14.98 -4.90
N PRO A 56 8.21 13.78 -5.49
CA PRO A 56 7.63 12.59 -4.86
C PRO A 56 8.50 12.11 -3.68
N PRO A 57 7.94 11.32 -2.75
CA PRO A 57 8.72 10.62 -1.74
C PRO A 57 9.61 9.53 -2.36
N GLU A 58 10.61 9.08 -1.62
CA GLU A 58 11.33 7.86 -1.96
C GLU A 58 10.43 6.64 -1.73
N TYR A 59 10.28 5.79 -2.74
CA TYR A 59 9.42 4.61 -2.66
C TYR A 59 10.23 3.35 -2.36
N ALA A 60 9.77 2.57 -1.37
CA ALA A 60 10.23 1.21 -1.12
C ALA A 60 9.06 0.24 -1.15
N HIS A 61 9.20 -0.85 -1.90
CA HIS A 61 8.15 -1.85 -2.09
C HIS A 61 8.55 -3.16 -1.42
N ILE A 62 7.83 -3.55 -0.37
CA ILE A 62 8.06 -4.77 0.40
C ILE A 62 7.43 -5.95 -0.36
N PRO A 63 8.15 -7.08 -0.54
CA PRO A 63 7.60 -8.28 -1.18
C PRO A 63 6.33 -8.81 -0.49
N LEU A 64 5.48 -9.52 -1.24
CA LEU A 64 4.29 -10.11 -0.67
C LEU A 64 4.62 -11.27 0.28
N ILE A 65 3.84 -11.38 1.35
CA ILE A 65 3.78 -12.59 2.16
C ILE A 65 3.04 -13.67 1.34
N LEU A 66 3.66 -14.83 1.24
CA LEU A 66 3.15 -15.98 0.50
C LEU A 66 2.67 -17.07 1.46
N ASN A 67 1.72 -17.88 0.99
CA ASN A 67 1.34 -19.14 1.61
C ASN A 67 2.47 -20.17 1.41
N GLY A 68 2.40 -21.30 2.14
CA GLY A 68 3.41 -22.36 2.04
C GLY A 68 3.53 -23.00 0.66
N ASP A 69 2.51 -22.87 -0.20
CA ASP A 69 2.51 -23.32 -1.60
C ASP A 69 3.01 -22.24 -2.59
N GLY A 70 3.41 -21.07 -2.11
CA GLY A 70 3.88 -19.94 -2.91
C GLY A 70 2.77 -19.05 -3.48
N SER A 71 1.50 -19.35 -3.23
CA SER A 71 0.39 -18.45 -3.61
C SER A 71 0.40 -17.17 -2.74
N LYS A 72 -0.12 -16.05 -3.27
CA LYS A 72 -0.27 -14.80 -2.51
C LYS A 72 -1.21 -15.05 -1.33
N MET A 73 -0.76 -14.72 -0.12
CA MET A 73 -1.62 -14.77 1.07
C MET A 73 -2.80 -13.79 0.93
N SER A 74 -3.98 -14.27 1.29
CA SER A 74 -5.26 -13.56 1.21
C SER A 74 -5.95 -13.52 2.57
N LYS A 75 -6.97 -12.67 2.71
CA LYS A 75 -7.75 -12.56 3.96
C LYS A 75 -8.47 -13.85 4.38
N ARG A 76 -8.58 -14.84 3.49
CA ARG A 76 -9.24 -16.12 3.75
C ARG A 76 -8.27 -17.18 4.28
N ASP A 77 -6.97 -16.94 4.14
CA ASP A 77 -5.95 -17.90 4.52
C ASP A 77 -5.72 -17.87 6.04
N GLU A 78 -5.46 -19.03 6.62
CA GLU A 78 -5.16 -19.16 8.03
C GLU A 78 -3.88 -18.37 8.39
N GLY A 79 -3.94 -17.60 9.47
CA GLY A 79 -2.84 -16.72 9.89
C GLY A 79 -2.81 -15.34 9.22
N ALA A 80 -3.66 -15.06 8.23
CA ALA A 80 -3.68 -13.73 7.59
C ALA A 80 -4.23 -12.61 8.49
N ALA A 81 -5.06 -12.96 9.48
CA ALA A 81 -5.69 -11.99 10.36
C ALA A 81 -4.93 -11.85 11.69
N LEU A 82 -4.40 -10.64 11.95
CA LEU A 82 -3.68 -10.34 13.19
C LEU A 82 -4.51 -10.62 14.45
N GLY A 83 -5.84 -10.48 14.37
CA GLY A 83 -6.76 -10.71 15.48
C GLY A 83 -6.90 -12.16 15.93
N ASP A 84 -6.38 -13.14 15.17
CA ASP A 84 -6.46 -14.55 15.54
C ASP A 84 -5.29 -15.01 16.41
N TYR A 85 -4.11 -14.39 16.27
CA TYR A 85 -2.93 -14.75 17.05
C TYR A 85 -3.14 -14.66 18.59
N PRO A 86 -3.76 -13.61 19.15
CA PRO A 86 -4.03 -13.57 20.59
C PRO A 86 -5.00 -14.66 21.06
N LYS A 87 -5.99 -15.03 20.23
CA LYS A 87 -6.97 -16.08 20.54
C LYS A 87 -6.33 -17.47 20.57
N GLN A 88 -5.27 -17.65 19.79
CA GLN A 88 -4.47 -18.88 19.74
C GLN A 88 -3.36 -18.91 20.81
N GLY A 89 -3.21 -17.85 21.61
CA GLY A 89 -2.24 -17.79 22.72
C GLY A 89 -0.84 -17.32 22.33
N PHE A 90 -0.66 -16.73 21.14
CA PHE A 90 0.63 -16.17 20.73
C PHE A 90 0.93 -14.87 21.50
N LEU A 91 2.20 -14.72 21.91
CA LEU A 91 2.68 -13.49 22.52
C LEU A 91 2.85 -12.40 21.45
N PRO A 92 2.43 -11.15 21.70
CA PRO A 92 2.59 -10.05 20.73
C PRO A 92 4.03 -9.88 20.26
N GLY A 93 5.01 -9.99 21.17
CA GLY A 93 6.43 -9.91 20.81
C GLY A 93 6.90 -11.04 19.89
N ALA A 94 6.32 -12.25 20.01
CA ALA A 94 6.63 -13.36 19.11
C ALA A 94 6.08 -13.11 17.70
N VAL A 95 4.86 -12.54 17.60
CA VAL A 95 4.26 -12.17 16.31
C VAL A 95 5.09 -11.08 15.63
N VAL A 96 5.49 -10.03 16.37
CA VAL A 96 6.35 -8.96 15.84
C VAL A 96 7.70 -9.52 15.38
N ASN A 97 8.33 -10.37 16.18
CA ASN A 97 9.61 -11.00 15.82
C ASN A 97 9.51 -11.88 14.57
N PHE A 98 8.37 -12.54 14.34
CA PHE A 98 8.16 -13.35 13.14
C PHE A 98 7.93 -12.51 11.88
N LEU A 99 7.36 -11.29 12.02
CA LEU A 99 7.09 -10.38 10.91
C LEU A 99 8.27 -9.46 10.55
N ALA A 100 9.25 -9.33 11.45
CA ALA A 100 10.37 -8.39 11.34
C ALA A 100 11.46 -8.82 10.34
#